data_AF-A0A1I0N318-F1
#
_entry.id   AF-A0A1I0N318-F1
#
_cell.length_a   1.000
_cell.length_b   1.000
_cell.length_c   1.000
_cell.angle_alpha   90.00
_cell.angle_beta   90.00
_cell.angle_gamma   90.00
#
_symmetry.space_group_name_H-M   'P 1'
#
loop_
_entity.id
_entity.type
_entity.pdbx_description
1 polymer ?
#
loop_
_entity_poly.entity_id
_entity_poly.type
_entity_poly.pdbx_seq_one_letter_code
_entity_poly.pdbx_strand_id
1 'polypeptide(L)'
;MRTSLNNIKAIDDYLLGCMAPGDAVLFEANVLLNNDLINEIKHQQSAHEIIRQYGRQKIKDEIVAVQEKLAAAPQYLGYMQRIANLFK
;
A
#
# COMPACT_ATOMS: atom_id res chain seq x y z
N MET A 1 -15.67 20.63 -15.90
CA MET A 1 -15.36 19.32 -16.52
C MET A 1 -14.73 18.41 -15.48
N ARG A 2 -15.32 17.24 -15.19
CA ARG A 2 -14.88 16.27 -14.17
C ARG A 2 -14.02 15.12 -14.74
N THR A 3 -13.53 15.26 -15.97
CA THR A 3 -12.85 14.20 -16.73
C THR A 3 -11.58 13.71 -16.03
N SER A 4 -10.75 14.62 -15.51
CA SER A 4 -9.54 14.25 -14.74
C SER A 4 -9.86 13.46 -13.46
N LEU A 5 -10.89 13.87 -12.70
CA LEU A 5 -11.33 13.16 -11.49
C LEU A 5 -11.88 11.75 -11.80
N ASN A 6 -12.58 11.61 -12.92
CA ASN A 6 -13.07 10.31 -13.36
C ASN A 6 -11.91 9.38 -13.78
N ASN A 7 -10.87 9.92 -14.41
CA ASN A 7 -9.69 9.15 -14.80
C ASN A 7 -8.91 8.66 -13.58
N ILE A 8 -8.69 9.52 -12.57
CA ILE A 8 -8.00 9.13 -11.31
C ILE A 8 -8.74 7.96 -10.66
N LYS A 9 -10.06 8.04 -10.56
CA LYS A 9 -10.87 6.97 -9.97
C LYS A 9 -10.78 5.68 -10.80
N ALA A 10 -10.87 5.76 -12.12
CA ALA A 10 -10.76 4.59 -12.98
C ALA A 10 -9.37 3.92 -12.86
N ILE A 11 -8.30 4.72 -12.77
CA ILE A 11 -6.95 4.22 -12.51
C ILE A 11 -6.89 3.53 -11.15
N ASP A 12 -7.45 4.12 -10.09
CA ASP A 12 -7.49 3.49 -8.76
C ASP A 12 -8.28 2.17 -8.77
N ASP A 13 -9.48 2.17 -9.33
CA ASP A 13 -10.33 0.98 -9.40
C ASP A 13 -9.63 -0.15 -10.19
N TYR A 14 -8.87 0.20 -11.24
CA TYR A 14 -8.04 -0.74 -12.00
C TYR A 14 -6.85 -1.26 -11.17
N LEU A 15 -6.06 -0.36 -10.57
CA LEU A 15 -4.88 -0.74 -9.77
C LEU A 15 -5.21 -1.55 -8.52
N LEU A 16 -6.37 -1.29 -7.91
CA LEU A 16 -6.85 -1.99 -6.72
C LEU A 16 -7.63 -3.27 -7.06
N GLY A 17 -7.86 -3.56 -8.33
CA GLY A 17 -8.63 -4.74 -8.78
C GLY A 17 -10.12 -4.66 -8.41
N CYS A 18 -10.66 -3.46 -8.23
CA CYS A 18 -12.08 -3.22 -7.93
C CYS A 18 -12.93 -3.04 -9.19
N MET A 19 -12.31 -2.96 -10.37
CA MET A 19 -12.99 -2.81 -11.64
C MET A 19 -13.63 -4.12 -12.11
N ALA A 20 -14.84 -4.04 -12.69
CA ALA A 20 -15.48 -5.21 -13.28
C ALA A 20 -14.64 -5.75 -14.46
N PRO A 21 -14.61 -7.07 -14.71
CA PRO A 21 -13.75 -7.65 -15.74
C PRO A 21 -13.93 -7.06 -17.15
N GLY A 22 -15.18 -6.75 -17.54
CA GLY A 22 -15.45 -6.12 -18.84
C GLY A 22 -14.92 -4.69 -18.93
N ASP A 23 -15.05 -3.92 -17.86
CA ASP A 23 -14.54 -2.55 -17.78
C ASP A 23 -13.01 -2.54 -17.75
N ALA A 24 -12.38 -3.51 -17.10
CA ALA A 24 -10.93 -3.67 -17.07
C ALA A 24 -10.35 -3.89 -18.46
N VAL A 25 -10.97 -4.75 -19.28
CA VAL A 25 -10.54 -4.99 -20.67
C VAL A 25 -10.68 -3.72 -21.53
N LEU A 26 -11.78 -2.97 -21.37
CA LEU A 26 -11.96 -1.70 -22.06
C LEU A 26 -10.92 -0.65 -21.61
N PHE A 27 -10.61 -0.63 -20.32
CA PHE A 27 -9.60 0.24 -19.76
C PHE A 27 -8.21 -0.09 -20.31
N GLU A 28 -7.82 -1.37 -20.34
CA GLU A 28 -6.56 -1.83 -20.94
C GLU A 28 -6.44 -1.45 -22.41
N ALA A 29 -7.52 -1.63 -23.19
CA ALA A 29 -7.54 -1.19 -24.59
C ALA A 29 -7.33 0.33 -24.71
N ASN A 30 -7.93 1.12 -23.83
CA ASN A 30 -7.73 2.57 -23.80
C ASN A 30 -6.30 2.96 -23.41
N VAL A 31 -5.67 2.24 -22.48
CA VAL A 31 -4.25 2.43 -22.11
C VAL A 31 -3.33 2.19 -23.31
N LEU A 32 -3.61 1.19 -24.15
CA LEU A 32 -2.83 0.93 -25.36
C LEU A 32 -2.96 2.03 -26.42
N LEU A 33 -4.11 2.71 -26.46
CA LEU A 33 -4.40 3.77 -27.43
C LEU A 33 -3.95 5.16 -26.95
N ASN A 34 -3.81 5.35 -25.63
CA ASN A 34 -3.52 6.63 -25.01
C ASN A 34 -2.21 6.58 -24.20
N ASN A 35 -1.13 7.06 -24.81
CA ASN A 35 0.19 7.11 -24.18
C ASN A 35 0.25 8.01 -22.93
N ASP A 36 -0.58 9.04 -22.83
CA ASP A 36 -0.61 9.92 -21.65
C ASP A 36 -1.19 9.20 -20.44
N LEU A 37 -2.17 8.32 -20.66
CA LEU A 37 -2.79 7.51 -19.61
C LEU A 37 -1.79 6.54 -18.96
N ILE A 38 -0.81 6.04 -19.71
CA ILE A 38 0.27 5.19 -19.17
C ILE A 38 1.08 5.97 -18.12
N ASN A 39 1.39 7.24 -18.39
CA ASN A 39 2.16 8.08 -17.47
C ASN A 39 1.34 8.39 -16.21
N GLU A 40 0.05 8.67 -16.36
CA GLU A 40 -0.87 8.86 -15.22
C GLU A 40 -0.91 7.61 -14.33
N ILE A 41 -1.03 6.42 -14.91
CA ILE A 41 -1.00 5.14 -14.17
C ILE A 41 0.32 4.99 -13.40
N LYS A 42 1.46 5.24 -14.03
CA LYS A 42 2.77 5.12 -13.38
C LYS A 42 2.92 6.08 -12.19
N HIS A 43 2.47 7.32 -12.33
CA HIS A 43 2.50 8.29 -11.24
C HIS A 43 1.63 7.83 -10.07
N GLN A 44 0.43 7.31 -10.37
CA GLN A 44 -0.50 6.84 -9.34
C GLN A 44 0.01 5.58 -8.63
N GLN A 45 0.61 4.64 -9.37
CA GLN A 45 1.32 3.49 -8.80
C GLN A 45 2.44 3.93 -7.85
N SER A 46 3.28 4.88 -8.29
CA SER A 46 4.38 5.40 -7.48
C SER A 46 3.87 6.07 -6.20
N ALA A 47 2.79 6.84 -6.29
CA ALA A 47 2.16 7.47 -5.13
C ALA A 47 1.64 6.41 -4.12
N HIS A 48 0.95 5.37 -4.61
CA HIS A 48 0.49 4.26 -3.77
C HIS A 48 1.64 3.53 -3.09
N GLU A 49 2.74 3.29 -3.79
CA GLU A 49 3.94 2.67 -3.21
C GLU A 49 4.53 3.50 -2.08
N ILE A 50 4.68 4.81 -2.28
CA ILE A 50 5.19 5.73 -1.26
C ILE A 50 4.28 5.75 -0.03
N ILE A 51 2.96 5.87 -0.24
CA ILE A 51 1.97 5.85 0.85
C ILE A 51 2.05 4.54 1.61
N ARG A 52 2.13 3.41 0.91
CA ARG A 52 2.25 2.08 1.52
C ARG A 52 3.54 1.93 2.31
N GLN A 53 4.67 2.38 1.78
CA GLN A 53 5.96 2.34 2.48
C GLN A 53 5.92 3.21 3.74
N TYR A 54 5.40 4.43 3.64
CA TYR A 54 5.24 5.32 4.78
C TYR A 54 4.32 4.74 5.85
N GLY A 55 3.16 4.21 5.45
CA GLY A 55 2.24 3.53 6.36
C GLY A 55 2.89 2.32 7.07
N ARG A 56 3.63 1.49 6.34
CA ARG A 56 4.39 0.37 6.92
C ARG A 56 5.46 0.83 7.90
N GLN A 57 6.17 1.92 7.59
CA GLN A 57 7.17 2.48 8.50
C GLN A 57 6.53 2.94 9.79
N LYS A 58 5.42 3.67 9.72
CA LYS A 58 4.69 4.14 10.90
C LYS A 58 4.21 2.97 11.78
N ILE A 59 3.61 1.93 11.20
CA ILE A 59 3.18 0.74 11.94
C ILE A 59 4.39 0.04 12.60
N LYS A 60 5.52 -0.03 11.89
CA LYS A 60 6.76 -0.59 12.45
C LYS A 60 7.24 0.22 13.65
N ASP A 61 7.25 1.54 13.55
CA ASP A 61 7.67 2.43 14.64
C ASP A 61 6.76 2.27 15.87
N GLU A 62 5.44 2.12 15.67
CA GLU A 62 4.49 1.84 16.75
C GLU A 62 4.76 0.48 17.42
N ILE A 63 5.05 -0.56 16.64
CA ILE A 63 5.41 -1.89 17.17
C ILE A 63 6.72 -1.81 17.97
N VAL A 64 7.74 -1.13 17.45
CA VAL A 64 9.03 -0.95 18.14
C VAL A 64 8.84 -0.21 19.46
N ALA A 65 8.05 0.87 19.49
CA ALA A 65 7.78 1.61 20.71
C ALA A 65 7.07 0.75 21.78
N VAL A 66 6.16 -0.15 21.39
CA VAL A 66 5.54 -1.12 22.31
C VAL A 66 6.57 -2.16 22.77
N GLN A 67 7.38 -2.68 21.86
CA GLN A 67 8.44 -3.63 22.17
C GLN A 67 9.42 -3.07 23.20
N GLU A 68 9.89 -1.83 23.04
CA GLU A 68 10.81 -1.18 23.97
C GLU A 68 10.21 -1.06 25.38
N LYS A 69 8.94 -0.67 25.48
CA LYS A 69 8.22 -0.59 26.77
C LYS A 69 8.11 -1.95 27.45
N LEU A 70 7.83 -3.01 26.69
CA LEU A 70 7.74 -4.37 27.22
C LEU A 70 9.12 -4.91 27.63
N ALA A 71 10.18 -4.58 26.88
CA ALA A 71 11.54 -5.00 27.19
C ALA A 71 12.09 -4.35 28.46
N ALA A 72 11.72 -3.09 28.73
CA ALA A 72 12.16 -2.36 29.92
C ALA A 72 11.49 -2.84 31.22
N ALA A 73 10.33 -3.49 31.13
CA ALA A 73 9.59 -3.98 32.29
C ALA A 73 10.03 -5.42 32.65
N PRO A 74 10.61 -5.64 33.86
CA PRO A 74 11.14 -6.96 34.26
C PRO A 74 10.10 -8.10 34.17
N GLN A 75 8.83 -7.76 34.39
CA GLN A 75 7.70 -8.70 34.36
C GLN A 75 7.40 -9.30 32.98
N TYR A 76 7.88 -8.70 31.87
CA TYR A 76 7.62 -9.17 30.51
C TYR A 76 8.85 -9.77 29.81
N LEU A 77 10.00 -9.88 30.48
CA LEU A 77 11.24 -10.41 29.88
C LEU A 77 11.09 -11.83 29.33
N GLY A 78 10.36 -12.71 30.03
CA GLY A 78 10.10 -14.09 29.57
C GLY A 78 9.24 -14.14 28.30
N TYR A 79 8.33 -13.20 28.11
CA TYR A 79 7.53 -13.07 26.89
C TYR A 79 8.41 -12.62 25.71
N MET A 80 9.29 -11.65 25.93
CA MET A 80 10.23 -11.18 24.90
C MET A 80 11.20 -12.26 24.44
N GLN A 81 11.71 -13.08 25.37
CA GLN A 81 12.56 -14.23 25.02
C GLN A 81 11.81 -15.28 24.18
N ARG A 82 10.53 -15.56 24.48
CA ARG A 82 9.72 -16.47 23.67
C ARG A 82 9.55 -15.95 22.23
N ILE A 83 9.26 -14.65 22.08
CA ILE A 83 9.15 -14.03 20.76
C ILE A 83 10.48 -14.11 20.01
N ALA A 84 11.59 -13.74 20.64
CA ALA A 84 12.92 -13.79 20.01
C ALA A 84 13.28 -15.22 19.53
N ASN A 85 12.86 -16.25 20.26
CA ASN A 85 13.07 -17.64 19.88
C ASN A 85 12.21 -18.11 18.69
N LEU A 86 11.11 -17.42 18.35
CA LEU A 86 10.30 -17.75 17.15
C LEU A 86 11.02 -17.40 15.83
N PHE A 87 11.98 -16.47 15.89
CA PHE A 87 12.72 -15.98 14.72
C PHE A 87 14.17 -16.52 14.67
N LYS A 88 14.48 -17.52 15.51
CA LYS A 88 15.79 -18.14 15.61
C LYS A 88 15.90 -19.38 14.72
#